data_AF-A0A7Y2DGZ5-F1
#
_entry.id   AF-A0A7Y2DGZ5-F1
#
_cell.length_a   1.000
_cell.length_b   1.000
_cell.length_c   1.000
_cell.angle_alpha   90.00
_cell.angle_beta   90.00
_cell.angle_gamma   90.00
#
_symmetry.space_group_name_H-M   'P 1'
#
loop_
_entity.id
_entity.type
_entity.pdbx_description
1 polymer ?
#
loop_
_entity_poly.entity_id
_entity_poly.type
_entity_poly.pdbx_seq_one_letter_code
_entity_poly.pdbx_strand_id
1 'polypeptide(L)'
;WSARSRVKQQKIERLRAQNNLEVQEQLIFQTIQQLVQEYESLLVEYEQSNQKVSAQNLAFTIAQKRYEKGLINALELFTAKNLYASAQNENLQVGLRAEVNKSTLDFYRGLPVFNINQTELK
;
A
#
# COMPACT_ATOMS: atom_id res chain seq x y z
N TRP A 1 41.69 18.70 35.80
CA TRP A 1 40.59 17.72 36.06
C TRP A 1 39.39 17.94 35.13
N SER A 2 38.94 19.19 34.91
CA SER A 2 37.82 19.55 34.01
C SER A 2 37.96 19.11 32.55
N ALA A 3 39.13 19.27 31.92
CA ALA A 3 39.35 18.88 30.53
C ALA A 3 39.22 17.36 30.28
N ARG A 4 39.77 16.53 31.18
CA ARG A 4 39.63 15.06 31.12
C ARG A 4 38.16 14.63 31.33
N SER A 5 37.40 15.35 32.15
CA SER A 5 35.96 15.11 32.33
C SER A 5 35.17 15.42 31.05
N ARG A 6 35.45 16.56 30.39
CA ARG A 6 34.82 16.93 29.12
C ARG A 6 35.07 15.90 28.01
N VAL A 7 36.30 15.40 27.88
CA VAL A 7 36.61 14.34 26.89
C VAL A 7 35.84 13.06 27.17
N LYS A 8 35.69 12.66 28.45
CA LYS A 8 34.88 11.50 28.82
C LYS A 8 33.40 11.71 28.47
N GLN A 9 32.85 12.90 28.73
CA GLN A 9 31.47 13.24 28.35
C GLN A 9 31.28 13.18 26.84
N GLN A 10 32.18 13.79 26.05
CA GLN A 10 32.13 13.71 24.58
C GLN A 10 32.20 12.27 24.06
N LYS A 11 33.00 11.41 24.70
CA LYS A 11 33.04 9.98 24.36
C LYS A 11 31.70 9.29 24.62
N ILE A 12 31.04 9.61 25.74
CA ILE A 12 29.70 9.08 26.07
C ILE A 12 28.68 9.57 25.04
N GLU A 13 28.68 10.85 24.70
CA GLU A 13 27.78 11.40 23.67
C GLU A 13 28.01 10.77 22.30
N ARG A 14 29.28 10.51 21.92
CA ARG A 14 29.58 9.77 20.69
C ARG A 14 29.01 8.35 20.72
N LEU A 15 29.20 7.62 21.83
CA LEU A 15 28.64 6.27 21.98
C LEU A 15 27.11 6.28 21.92
N ARG A 16 26.46 7.28 22.52
CA ARG A 16 25.00 7.46 22.42
C ARG A 16 24.56 7.69 20.99
N ALA A 17 25.26 8.56 20.26
CA ALA A 17 24.97 8.82 18.85
C ALA A 17 25.16 7.55 17.98
N GLN A 18 26.20 6.76 18.25
CA GLN A 18 26.44 5.48 17.57
C GLN A 18 25.33 4.46 17.85
N ASN A 19 24.94 4.29 19.13
CA ASN A 19 23.84 3.40 19.49
C ASN A 19 22.51 3.86 18.87
N ASN A 20 22.26 5.18 18.84
CA ASN A 20 21.06 5.72 18.22
C ASN A 20 21.04 5.43 16.71
N LEU A 21 22.17 5.59 16.01
CA LEU A 21 22.29 5.23 14.60
C LEU A 21 21.95 3.75 14.37
N GLU A 22 22.54 2.85 15.16
CA GLU A 22 22.29 1.40 15.06
C GLU A 22 20.80 1.07 15.28
N VAL A 23 20.15 1.70 16.26
CA VAL A 23 18.70 1.53 16.48
C VAL A 23 17.90 2.02 15.27
N GLN A 24 18.24 3.18 14.69
CA GLN A 24 17.54 3.69 13.51
C GLN A 24 17.72 2.78 12.28
N GLU A 25 18.92 2.22 12.07
CA GLU A 25 19.18 1.26 10.99
C GLU A 25 18.33 -0.01 11.16
N GLN A 26 18.23 -0.53 12.38
CA GLN A 26 17.39 -1.69 12.69
C GLN A 26 15.89 -1.40 12.45
N LEU A 27 15.43 -0.21 12.85
CA LEU A 27 14.04 0.21 12.61
C LEU A 27 13.74 0.30 11.12
N ILE A 28 14.60 0.96 10.34
CA ILE A 28 14.44 1.07 8.88
C ILE A 28 14.43 -0.31 8.24
N PHE A 29 15.34 -1.22 8.65
CA PHE A 29 15.36 -2.58 8.15
C PHE A 29 14.03 -3.30 8.41
N GLN A 30 13.51 -3.23 9.64
CA GLN A 30 12.22 -3.83 10.00
C GLN A 30 11.07 -3.22 9.20
N THR A 31 11.04 -1.90 9.03
CA THR A 31 10.02 -1.21 8.23
C THR A 31 10.05 -1.67 6.78
N ILE A 32 11.23 -1.77 6.16
CA ILE A 32 11.35 -2.25 4.78
C ILE A 32 10.87 -3.69 4.65
N GLN A 33 11.22 -4.58 5.59
CA GLN A 33 10.74 -5.97 5.59
C GLN A 33 9.21 -6.03 5.67
N GLN A 34 8.59 -5.23 6.54
CA GLN A 34 7.14 -5.15 6.64
C GLN A 34 6.51 -4.65 5.34
N LEU A 35 7.06 -3.61 4.72
CA LEU A 35 6.56 -3.07 3.46
C LEU A 35 6.65 -4.09 2.33
N VAL A 36 7.77 -4.84 2.22
CA VAL A 36 7.91 -5.91 1.21
C VAL A 36 6.84 -6.98 1.40
N GLN A 37 6.65 -7.45 2.64
CA GLN A 37 5.65 -8.47 2.93
C GLN A 37 4.23 -7.97 2.68
N GLU A 38 3.93 -6.72 3.03
CA GLU A 38 2.65 -6.09 2.74
C GLU A 38 2.42 -5.95 1.23
N TYR A 39 3.43 -5.54 0.46
CA TYR A 39 3.33 -5.44 -0.99
C TYR A 39 3.03 -6.79 -1.65
N GLU A 40 3.71 -7.86 -1.24
CA GLU A 40 3.44 -9.22 -1.74
C GLU A 40 2.00 -9.65 -1.43
N SER A 41 1.51 -9.36 -0.22
CA SER A 41 0.12 -9.62 0.16
C SER A 41 -0.87 -8.83 -0.70
N LEU A 42 -0.60 -7.54 -0.95
CA LEU A 42 -1.44 -6.67 -1.77
C LEU A 42 -1.51 -7.10 -3.22
N LEU A 43 -0.43 -7.68 -3.78
CA LEU A 43 -0.46 -8.24 -5.14
C LEU A 43 -1.41 -9.44 -5.24
N VAL A 44 -1.38 -10.33 -4.25
CA VAL A 44 -2.30 -11.49 -4.19
C VAL A 44 -3.74 -11.01 -3.97
N GLU A 45 -3.96 -10.06 -3.07
CA GLU A 45 -5.28 -9.46 -2.82
C GLU A 45 -5.82 -8.75 -4.08
N TYR A 46 -4.95 -8.09 -4.85
CA TYR A 46 -5.32 -7.44 -6.10
C TYR A 46 -5.77 -8.47 -7.14
N GLU A 47 -5.06 -9.58 -7.29
CA GLU A 47 -5.47 -10.68 -8.17
C GLU A 47 -6.83 -11.27 -7.76
N GLN A 48 -7.03 -11.53 -6.47
CA GLN A 48 -8.29 -12.04 -5.93
C GLN A 48 -9.45 -11.06 -6.16
N SER A 49 -9.22 -9.76 -5.93
CA SER A 49 -10.24 -8.73 -6.16
C SER A 49 -10.58 -8.60 -7.65
N ASN A 50 -9.63 -8.79 -8.58
CA ASN A 50 -9.92 -8.85 -10.00
C ASN A 50 -10.85 -10.03 -10.36
N GLN A 51 -10.60 -11.21 -9.79
CA GLN A 51 -11.48 -12.37 -9.96
C GLN A 51 -12.88 -12.09 -9.40
N LYS A 52 -12.97 -11.43 -8.24
CA LYS A 52 -14.25 -11.02 -7.62
C LYS A 52 -15.03 -10.05 -8.51
N VAL A 53 -14.36 -9.04 -9.10
CA VAL A 53 -14.97 -8.12 -10.07
C VAL A 53 -15.54 -8.88 -11.27
N SER A 54 -14.78 -9.82 -11.83
CA SER A 54 -15.23 -10.64 -12.96
C SER A 54 -16.45 -11.49 -12.62
N ALA A 55 -16.43 -12.16 -11.46
CA ALA A 55 -17.54 -12.97 -10.98
C ALA A 55 -18.82 -12.14 -10.76
N GLN A 56 -18.69 -10.96 -10.14
CA GLN A 56 -19.83 -10.09 -9.90
C GLN A 56 -20.35 -9.43 -11.18
N ASN A 57 -19.49 -9.16 -12.16
CA ASN A 57 -19.92 -8.72 -13.49
C ASN A 57 -20.80 -9.77 -14.18
N LEU A 58 -20.37 -11.04 -14.12
CA LEU A 58 -21.15 -12.16 -14.67
C LEU A 58 -22.50 -12.29 -13.95
N ALA A 59 -22.51 -12.23 -12.62
CA ALA A 59 -23.73 -12.29 -11.82
C ALA A 59 -24.71 -11.16 -12.16
N PHE A 60 -24.20 -9.93 -12.28
CA PHE A 60 -24.99 -8.78 -12.71
C PHE A 60 -25.55 -8.94 -14.13
N THR A 61 -24.73 -9.41 -15.07
CA THR A 61 -25.16 -9.69 -16.45
C THR A 61 -26.27 -10.75 -16.51
N ILE A 62 -26.16 -11.80 -15.70
CA ILE A 62 -27.20 -12.84 -15.59
C ILE A 62 -28.48 -12.25 -14.98
N ALA A 63 -28.35 -11.42 -13.93
CA ALA A 63 -29.48 -10.75 -13.32
C ALA A 63 -30.21 -9.84 -14.31
N GLN A 64 -29.49 -9.07 -15.14
CA GLN A 64 -30.09 -8.27 -16.21
C GLN A 64 -30.94 -9.12 -17.16
N LYS A 65 -30.38 -10.21 -17.68
CA LYS A 65 -31.10 -11.13 -18.59
C LYS A 65 -32.32 -11.78 -17.93
N ARG A 66 -32.25 -12.09 -16.63
CA ARG A 66 -33.36 -12.65 -15.88
C ARG A 66 -34.45 -11.61 -15.62
N TYR A 67 -34.08 -10.37 -15.34
CA TYR A 67 -34.99 -9.25 -15.12
C TYR A 67 -35.77 -8.92 -16.40
N GLU A 68 -35.08 -8.84 -17.54
CA GLU A 68 -35.70 -8.64 -18.86
C GLU A 68 -36.75 -9.71 -19.20
N LYS A 69 -36.56 -10.94 -18.69
CA LYS A 69 -37.50 -12.05 -18.85
C LYS A 69 -38.57 -12.13 -17.74
N GLY A 70 -38.59 -11.18 -16.81
CA GLY A 70 -39.51 -11.16 -15.67
C GLY A 70 -39.26 -12.26 -14.63
N LEU A 71 -38.08 -12.89 -14.63
CA LEU A 71 -37.73 -13.99 -13.72
C LEU A 71 -37.18 -13.54 -12.36
N ILE A 72 -36.86 -12.25 -12.23
CA ILE A 72 -36.45 -11.60 -10.99
C ILE A 72 -37.08 -10.20 -10.92
N ASN A 73 -37.16 -9.63 -9.73
CA ASN A 73 -37.67 -8.28 -9.54
C ASN A 73 -36.54 -7.22 -9.66
N ALA A 74 -36.92 -5.94 -9.66
CA ALA A 74 -35.96 -4.83 -9.76
C ALA A 74 -35.01 -4.75 -8.55
N LEU A 75 -35.47 -5.12 -7.35
CA LEU A 75 -34.63 -5.11 -6.14
C LEU A 75 -33.48 -6.13 -6.22
N GLU A 76 -33.74 -7.31 -6.77
CA GLU A 76 -32.71 -8.33 -7.02
C GLU A 76 -31.68 -7.84 -8.05
N LEU A 77 -32.13 -7.17 -9.11
CA LEU A 77 -31.24 -6.54 -10.08
C LEU A 77 -30.37 -5.46 -9.44
N PHE A 78 -30.95 -4.58 -8.62
CA PHE A 78 -30.19 -3.55 -7.89
C PHE A 78 -29.20 -4.14 -6.90
N THR A 79 -29.56 -5.24 -6.23
CA THR A 79 -28.65 -5.97 -5.35
C THR A 79 -27.42 -6.46 -6.12
N ALA A 80 -27.62 -7.12 -7.26
CA ALA A 80 -26.51 -7.59 -8.10
C ALA A 80 -25.64 -6.43 -8.62
N LYS A 81 -26.27 -5.30 -9.01
CA LYS A 81 -25.55 -4.08 -9.43
C LYS A 81 -24.68 -3.52 -8.31
N ASN A 82 -25.21 -3.44 -7.09
CA ASN A 82 -24.49 -2.92 -5.93
C ASN A 82 -23.32 -3.82 -5.56
N LEU A 83 -23.48 -5.14 -5.62
CA LEU A 83 -22.39 -6.09 -5.39
C LEU A 83 -21.27 -5.93 -6.42
N TYR A 84 -21.62 -5.74 -7.70
CA TYR A 84 -20.64 -5.47 -8.74
C TYR A 84 -19.89 -4.16 -8.53
N ALA A 85 -20.61 -3.06 -8.25
CA ALA A 85 -20.00 -1.76 -7.96
C ALA A 85 -19.11 -1.80 -6.71
N SER A 86 -19.52 -2.53 -5.67
CA SER A 86 -18.72 -2.72 -4.46
C SER A 86 -17.41 -3.47 -4.76
N ALA A 87 -17.48 -4.55 -5.53
CA ALA A 87 -16.29 -5.30 -5.95
C ALA A 87 -15.32 -4.43 -6.77
N GLN A 88 -15.82 -3.55 -7.64
CA GLN A 88 -14.99 -2.60 -8.39
C GLN A 88 -14.28 -1.61 -7.46
N ASN A 89 -14.99 -1.06 -6.48
CA ASN A 89 -14.41 -0.14 -5.50
C ASN A 89 -13.33 -0.81 -4.65
N GLU A 90 -13.55 -2.04 -4.21
CA GLU A 90 -12.56 -2.83 -3.46
C GLU A 90 -11.31 -3.08 -4.29
N ASN A 91 -11.47 -3.52 -5.56
CA ASN A 91 -10.35 -3.70 -6.47
C ASN A 91 -9.53 -2.41 -6.68
N LEU A 92 -10.20 -1.27 -6.85
CA LEU A 92 -9.55 0.02 -6.96
C LEU A 92 -8.77 0.39 -5.69
N GLN A 93 -9.37 0.18 -4.51
CA GLN A 93 -8.71 0.47 -3.23
C GLN A 93 -7.46 -0.39 -3.03
N VAL A 94 -7.53 -1.68 -3.33
CA VAL A 94 -6.38 -2.60 -3.23
C VAL A 94 -5.29 -2.19 -4.20
N GLY A 95 -5.65 -1.86 -5.46
CA GLY A 95 -4.68 -1.38 -6.46
C GLY A 95 -3.96 -0.09 -6.03
N LEU A 96 -4.70 0.86 -5.46
CA LEU A 96 -4.10 2.10 -4.94
C LEU A 96 -3.16 1.84 -3.76
N ARG A 97 -3.54 0.96 -2.83
CA ARG A 97 -2.67 0.57 -1.71
C ARG A 97 -1.38 -0.09 -2.21
N ALA A 98 -1.48 -0.99 -3.19
CA ALA A 98 -0.32 -1.64 -3.80
C ALA A 98 0.65 -0.61 -4.41
N GLU A 99 0.12 0.38 -5.15
CA GLU A 99 0.94 1.41 -5.78
C GLU A 99 1.60 2.36 -4.76
N VAL A 100 0.89 2.73 -3.70
CA VAL A 100 1.44 3.55 -2.60
C VAL A 100 2.53 2.79 -1.85
N ASN A 101 2.31 1.50 -1.55
CA ASN A 101 3.31 0.68 -0.88
C ASN A 101 4.58 0.52 -1.75
N LYS A 102 4.41 0.21 -3.03
CA LYS A 102 5.50 0.17 -4.01
C LYS A 102 6.28 1.48 -4.08
N SER A 103 5.57 2.60 -4.18
CA SER A 103 6.17 3.94 -4.16
C SER A 103 6.97 4.19 -2.88
N THR A 104 6.48 3.71 -1.73
CA THR A 104 7.18 3.79 -0.44
C THR A 104 8.44 2.91 -0.43
N LEU A 105 8.41 1.71 -1.02
CA LEU A 105 9.61 0.88 -1.19
C LEU A 105 10.64 1.56 -2.10
N ASP A 106 10.19 2.20 -3.17
CA ASP A 106 11.04 2.95 -4.09
C ASP A 106 11.69 4.16 -3.40
N PHE A 107 10.97 4.84 -2.48
CA PHE A 107 11.54 5.87 -1.61
C PHE A 107 12.74 5.36 -0.82
N TYR A 108 12.59 4.23 -0.12
CA TYR A 108 13.66 3.64 0.67
C TYR A 108 14.82 3.12 -0.17
N ARG A 109 14.61 2.85 -1.46
CA ARG A 109 15.66 2.52 -2.43
C ARG A 109 16.37 3.75 -3.00
N GLY A 110 15.95 4.95 -2.65
CA GLY A 110 16.49 6.21 -3.18
C GLY A 110 16.04 6.51 -4.60
N LEU A 111 14.98 5.87 -5.08
CA LEU A 111 14.40 6.15 -6.39
C LEU A 111 13.45 7.36 -6.30
N PRO A 112 13.34 8.16 -7.37
CA PRO A 112 12.39 9.27 -7.41
C PRO A 112 10.96 8.72 -7.40
N VAL A 113 10.23 9.03 -6.34
CA VAL A 113 8.87 8.49 -6.08
C VAL A 113 7.78 9.38 -6.66
N PHE A 114 8.05 10.69 -6.66
CA PHE A 114 7.20 11.68 -7.29
C PHE A 114 7.99 12.23 -8.47
N ASN A 115 7.45 12.12 -9.69
CA ASN A 115 7.87 12.97 -10.81
C ASN A 115 7.47 14.41 -10.52
N ILE A 116 8.07 15.02 -9.50
CA ILE A 116 8.16 16.46 -9.41
C ILE A 116 9.26 16.78 -10.39
N ASN A 117 8.89 17.29 -11.57
CA ASN A 117 9.84 17.74 -12.58
C ASN A 117 10.96 18.54 -11.89
N GLN A 118 12.17 17.98 -11.83
CA GLN A 118 13.40 18.70 -11.46
C GLN A 118 13.81 19.64 -12.60
N THR A 119 12.85 20.33 -13.20
CA THR A 119 13.10 21.42 -14.11
C THR A 119 13.06 22.69 -13.28
N GLU A 120 14.15 23.44 -13.33
CA GLU A 120 14.36 24.76 -12.71
C GLU A 120 14.90 24.77 -11.28
N LEU A 121 16.20 24.45 -11.16
CA LEU A 121 17.13 25.39 -10.55
C LEU A 121 18.36 25.52 -11.46
N LYS A 122 18.31 26.56 -12.31
CA LYS A 122 19.50 27.12 -12.97
C LYS A 122 20.32 27.90 -11.95
#